data_AF-A0A559REX5-F1
#
_entry.id   AF-A0A559REX5-F1
#
_cell.length_a   1.000
_cell.length_b   1.000
_cell.length_c   1.000
_cell.angle_alpha   90.00
_cell.angle_beta   90.00
_cell.angle_gamma   90.00
#
_symmetry.space_group_name_H-M   'P 1'
#
loop_
_entity.id
_entity.type
_entity.pdbx_description
1 polymer ?
#
loop_
_entity_poly.entity_id
_entity_poly.type
_entity_poly.pdbx_seq_one_letter_code
_entity_poly.pdbx_strand_id
1 'polypeptide(L)'
;MTKNAKKIIIAIEIIVLIISIIWLINAEEFEEPLIVLLVSISALIGTFFVKSKEEKKEKQDSKTTLSQKAGKKSNQYMSKGDMTIKK
;
A
#
# COMPACT_ATOMS: atom_id res chain seq x y z
N MET A 1 2.36 -0.35 -0.94
CA MET A 1 3.79 -0.74 -0.89
C MET A 1 4.64 0.30 -1.62
N THR A 2 5.75 0.78 -1.02
CA THR A 2 6.63 1.75 -1.71
C THR A 2 7.33 1.07 -2.89
N LYS A 3 7.64 1.84 -3.95
CA LYS A 3 8.29 1.30 -5.17
C LYS A 3 9.60 0.56 -4.86
N ASN A 4 10.33 1.00 -3.84
CA ASN A 4 11.59 0.40 -3.40
C ASN A 4 11.37 -0.94 -2.69
N ALA A 5 10.34 -1.04 -1.82
CA ALA A 5 9.99 -2.29 -1.17
C ALA A 5 9.57 -3.36 -2.19
N LYS A 6 8.83 -2.98 -3.24
CA LYS A 6 8.48 -3.92 -4.33
C LYS A 6 9.72 -4.51 -5.01
N LYS A 7 10.71 -3.65 -5.33
CA LYS A 7 11.96 -4.07 -5.96
C LYS A 7 12.76 -5.02 -5.08
N ILE A 8 12.83 -4.73 -3.78
CA ILE A 8 13.54 -5.58 -2.81
C ILE A 8 12.89 -6.96 -2.71
N ILE A 9 11.55 -7.02 -2.62
CA ILE A 9 10.82 -8.29 -2.56
C ILE A 9 11.06 -9.12 -3.83
N ILE A 10 10.95 -8.51 -5.01
CA ILE A 10 11.24 -9.20 -6.28
C ILE A 10 12.68 -9.71 -6.32
N ALA A 11 13.65 -8.92 -5.85
CA ALA A 11 15.05 -9.35 -5.81
C ALA A 11 15.25 -10.56 -4.89
N ILE A 12 14.58 -10.58 -3.73
CA ILE A 12 14.61 -11.72 -2.81
C ILE A 12 13.97 -12.96 -3.46
N GLU A 13 12.81 -12.82 -4.11
CA GLU A 13 12.14 -13.92 -4.80
C GLU A 13 13.00 -14.52 -5.92
N ILE A 14 13.71 -13.69 -6.68
CA ILE A 14 14.66 -14.15 -7.70
C ILE A 14 15.80 -14.96 -7.07
N ILE A 15 16.35 -14.51 -5.94
CA ILE A 15 17.42 -15.24 -5.23
C ILE A 15 16.91 -16.61 -4.76
N VAL A 16 15.72 -16.66 -4.16
CA VAL A 16 15.10 -17.94 -3.74
C VAL A 16 14.86 -18.86 -4.93
N LEU A 17 14.42 -18.32 -6.07
CA LEU A 17 14.24 -19.09 -7.30
C LEU A 17 15.56 -19.70 -7.78
N ILE A 18 16.66 -18.94 -7.81
CA ILE A 18 17.98 -19.43 -8.20
C ILE A 18 18.43 -20.55 -7.25
N ILE A 19 18.28 -20.36 -5.93
CA ILE A 19 18.63 -21.39 -4.94
C ILE A 19 17.80 -22.65 -5.15
N SER A 20 16.50 -22.53 -5.41
CA SER A 20 15.63 -23.69 -5.66
C SER A 20 16.02 -24.47 -6.93
N ILE A 21 16.47 -23.78 -7.98
CA ILE A 21 16.97 -24.42 -9.20
C ILE A 21 18.29 -25.16 -8.92
N ILE A 22 19.22 -24.51 -8.20
CA ILE A 22 20.49 -25.15 -7.81
C ILE A 22 20.21 -26.38 -6.95
N TRP A 23 19.26 -26.28 -6.02
CA TRP A 23 18.89 -27.41 -5.17
C TRP A 23 18.28 -28.54 -6.00
N LEU A 24 17.36 -28.25 -6.93
CA LEU A 24 16.76 -29.23 -7.81
C LEU A 24 17.81 -29.99 -8.67
N ILE A 25 18.87 -29.31 -9.11
CA ILE A 25 19.95 -29.93 -9.91
C ILE A 25 20.81 -30.86 -9.05
N ASN A 26 21.01 -30.55 -7.77
CA ASN A 26 21.89 -31.29 -6.87
C ASN A 26 21.17 -32.31 -5.99
N ALA A 27 19.84 -32.32 -5.99
CA ALA A 27 19.06 -33.23 -5.17
C ALA A 27 18.98 -34.63 -5.80
N GLU A 28 19.16 -35.65 -4.98
CA GLU A 28 18.90 -37.05 -5.36
C GLU A 28 17.38 -37.32 -5.43
N GLU A 29 16.61 -36.63 -4.60
CA GLU A 29 15.15 -36.69 -4.55
C GLU A 29 14.53 -35.36 -5.01
N PHE A 30 13.69 -35.42 -6.05
CA PHE A 30 13.18 -34.23 -6.74
C PHE A 30 11.92 -33.64 -6.10
N GLU A 31 11.27 -34.33 -5.17
CA GLU A 31 9.94 -33.96 -4.68
C GLU A 31 9.96 -32.62 -3.91
N GLU A 32 10.85 -32.46 -2.95
CA GLU A 32 10.94 -31.22 -2.15
C GLU A 32 11.42 -30.00 -2.96
N PRO A 33 12.52 -30.08 -3.75
CA PRO A 33 12.99 -28.93 -4.52
C PRO A 33 11.99 -28.49 -5.58
N LEU A 34 11.22 -29.43 -6.16
CA LEU A 34 10.17 -29.12 -7.14
C LEU A 34 9.02 -28.33 -6.50
N ILE A 35 8.57 -28.71 -5.30
CA ILE A 35 7.52 -27.98 -4.57
C ILE A 35 8.00 -26.56 -4.27
N VAL A 36 9.22 -26.41 -3.78
CA VAL A 36 9.81 -25.10 -3.49
C VAL A 36 9.91 -24.24 -4.75
N LEU A 37 10.31 -24.81 -5.88
CA LEU A 37 10.32 -24.12 -7.17
C LEU A 37 8.91 -23.63 -7.56
N LEU A 38 7.90 -24.49 -7.48
CA LEU A 38 6.51 -24.15 -7.83
C LEU A 38 5.95 -23.04 -6.93
N VAL A 39 6.19 -23.13 -5.62
CA VAL A 39 5.79 -22.10 -4.66
C VAL A 39 6.49 -20.77 -4.99
N SER A 40 7.78 -20.80 -5.29
CA SER A 40 8.57 -19.61 -5.66
C SER A 40 8.01 -18.92 -6.92
N ILE A 41 7.66 -19.70 -7.95
CA ILE A 41 7.03 -19.19 -9.18
C ILE A 41 5.66 -18.57 -8.86
N SER A 42 4.84 -19.24 -8.06
CA SER A 42 3.51 -18.75 -7.69
C SER A 42 3.58 -17.43 -6.88
N ALA A 43 4.57 -17.30 -6.00
CA ALA A 43 4.83 -16.08 -5.24
C ALA A 43 5.23 -14.92 -6.15
N LEU A 44 6.15 -15.18 -7.09
CA LEU A 44 6.59 -14.19 -8.08
C LEU A 44 5.41 -13.69 -8.93
N ILE A 45 4.57 -14.60 -9.42
CA ILE A 45 3.35 -14.25 -10.14
C ILE A 45 2.43 -13.41 -9.23
N GLY A 46 2.24 -13.84 -7.98
CA GLY A 46 1.49 -13.12 -6.96
C GLY A 46 1.97 -11.67 -6.78
N THR A 47 3.28 -11.43 -6.69
CA THR A 47 3.83 -10.08 -6.51
C THR A 47 3.65 -9.17 -7.73
N PHE A 48 3.51 -9.74 -8.93
CA PHE A 48 3.10 -8.98 -10.13
C PHE A 48 1.61 -8.63 -10.13
N PHE A 49 0.73 -9.57 -9.75
CA PHE A 49 -0.73 -9.39 -9.81
C PHE A 49 -1.34 -8.74 -8.57
N VAL A 50 -0.63 -8.70 -7.44
CA VAL A 50 -1.05 -7.92 -6.27
C VAL A 50 -1.06 -6.45 -6.66
N LYS A 51 -2.25 -5.95 -7.00
CA LYS A 51 -2.56 -4.52 -7.02
C LYS A 51 -2.21 -4.02 -5.63
N SER A 52 -1.16 -3.21 -5.55
CA SER A 52 -0.92 -2.38 -4.37
C SER A 52 -2.22 -1.60 -4.17
N LYS A 53 -3.04 -2.00 -3.20
CA LYS A 53 -4.01 -1.09 -2.59
C LYS A 53 -3.15 0.07 -2.16
N GLU A 54 -3.17 1.15 -2.93
CA GLU A 54 -2.62 2.40 -2.47
C GLU A 54 -3.34 2.65 -1.15
N GLU A 55 -2.58 2.58 -0.07
CA GLU A 55 -2.98 3.21 1.18
C GLU A 55 -3.36 4.62 0.77
N LYS A 56 -4.67 4.89 0.75
CA LYS A 56 -5.18 6.24 0.84
C LYS A 56 -4.66 6.75 2.18
N LYS A 57 -3.42 7.22 2.21
CA LYS A 57 -2.97 8.17 3.21
C LYS A 57 -3.86 9.36 2.99
N GLU A 58 -4.82 9.53 3.87
CA GLU A 58 -5.61 10.73 4.04
C GLU A 58 -4.67 11.93 3.94
N LYS A 59 -4.71 12.62 2.80
CA LYS A 59 -4.41 14.05 2.78
C LYS A 59 -5.59 14.74 3.45
N GLN A 60 -5.66 14.70 4.78
CA GLN A 60 -6.59 15.53 5.53
C GLN A 60 -5.80 16.53 6.34
N ASP A 61 -5.39 17.58 5.65
CA ASP A 61 -5.39 18.95 6.18
C ASP A 61 -5.63 19.92 5.02
N SER A 62 -6.57 19.56 4.12
CA SER A 62 -7.24 20.58 3.31
C SER A 62 -8.21 21.29 4.25
N LYS A 63 -7.76 22.45 4.76
CA LYS A 63 -8.55 23.53 5.36
C LYS A 63 -10.03 23.38 5.03
N THR A 64 -10.79 22.78 5.94
CA THR A 64 -12.21 22.55 5.75
C THR A 64 -12.89 23.91 5.90
N THR A 65 -13.04 24.65 4.81
CA THR A 65 -13.94 25.80 4.78
C THR A 65 -15.36 25.27 4.83
N LEU A 66 -15.89 25.16 6.05
CA LEU A 66 -17.31 24.93 6.30
C LEU A 66 -18.09 26.12 5.75
N SER A 67 -18.52 26.02 4.50
CA SER A 67 -19.46 26.98 3.91
C SER A 67 -20.88 26.57 4.35
N GLN A 68 -21.31 27.09 5.50
CA GLN A 68 -22.72 27.02 5.88
C GLN A 68 -23.50 28.07 5.08
N LYS A 69 -24.42 27.62 4.22
CA LYS A 69 -25.44 28.51 3.65
C LYS A 69 -26.42 28.86 4.75
N ALA A 70 -26.31 30.07 5.31
CA ALA A 70 -27.33 30.64 6.17
C ALA A 70 -28.69 30.59 5.45
N GLY A 71 -29.68 29.95 6.06
CA GLY A 71 -31.03 29.87 5.50
C GLY A 71 -31.61 31.27 5.31
N LYS A 72 -32.33 31.49 4.20
CA LYS A 72 -32.87 32.78 3.72
C LYS A 72 -33.82 33.53 4.70
N LYS A 73 -33.97 33.10 5.95
CA LYS A 73 -34.84 33.72 6.98
C LYS A 73 -34.19 33.81 8.38
N SER A 74 -32.87 33.75 8.49
CA SER A 74 -32.19 33.96 9.79
C SER A 74 -31.89 35.44 10.01
N ASN A 75 -32.63 36.10 10.91
CA ASN A 75 -32.22 37.38 11.51
C ASN A 75 -31.23 37.09 12.65
N GLN A 76 -30.06 36.56 12.32
CA GLN A 76 -28.98 36.45 13.29
C GLN A 76 -28.24 37.78 13.36
N TYR A 77 -28.23 38.36 14.55
CA TYR A 77 -27.39 39.49 14.89
C TYR A 77 -25.93 39.13 14.63
N MET A 78 -25.33 39.75 13.60
CA MET A 78 -23.88 39.78 13.43
C MET A 78 -23.29 40.60 14.58
N SER A 79 -22.96 39.96 15.70
CA SER A 79 -21.97 40.53 16.61
C SER A 79 -20.66 40.61 15.85
N LYS A 80 -20.21 41.83 15.53
CA LYS A 80 -18.90 42.17 14.94
C LYS A 80 -17.74 41.87 15.93
N GLY A 81 -17.75 40.71 16.57
CA GLY A 81 -16.67 40.25 17.44
C GLY A 81 -15.85 39.20 16.72
N ASP A 82 -14.57 39.48 16.45
CA ASP A 82 -13.62 38.47 15.97
C ASP A 82 -13.48 37.37 17.03
N MET A 83 -14.08 36.21 16.77
CA MET A 83 -13.90 35.02 17.59
C MET A 83 -12.59 34.35 17.17
N THR A 84 -11.46 34.81 17.74
CA THR A 84 -10.18 34.11 17.61
C THR A 84 -10.12 32.99 18.65
N ILE A 85 -10.38 31.75 18.23
CA ILE A 85 -10.06 30.57 19.05
C ILE A 85 -8.55 30.33 18.89
N LYS A 86 -7.77 30.72 19.90
CA LYS A 86 -6.35 30.33 20.00
C LYS A 86 -6.27 28.85 20.43
N LYS A 87 -5.40 28.09 19.77
CA LYS A 87 -5.02 26.72 20.16
C LYS A 87 -4.37 26.72 21.53
#